data_AF-A0A971WDM2-F1
#
_entry.id   AF-A0A971WDM2-F1
#
_cell.length_a   1.000
_cell.length_b   1.000
_cell.length_c   1.000
_cell.angle_alpha   90.00
_cell.angle_beta   90.00
_cell.angle_gamma   90.00
#
_symmetry.space_group_name_H-M   'P 1'
#
loop_
_entity.id
_entity.type
_entity.pdbx_description
1 polymer ?
#
loop_
_entity_poly.entity_id
_entity_poly.type
_entity_poly.pdbx_seq_one_letter_code
_entity_poly.pdbx_strand_id
1 'polypeptide(L)'
;MIGLGKWSVCVDTMFFSGETFFTIKDNNGEYGWELDVPGVDVPEIEIHDIKEDGNTLTATANVDLLPGKDIDITATFEENTFEGLIKIPFIGKIKLKDGKKSFSFVFQYQKSES
;
A
#
# COMPACT_ATOMS: atom_id res chain seq x y z
N MET A 1 6.21 1.55 14.68
CA MET A 1 5.41 1.82 13.47
C MET A 1 6.18 2.63 12.45
N ILE A 2 6.85 1.92 11.56
CA ILE A 2 7.48 2.44 10.34
C ILE A 2 6.46 2.60 9.22
N GLY A 3 6.78 3.40 8.20
CA GLY A 3 6.00 3.50 6.96
C GLY A 3 4.71 4.32 7.05
N LEU A 4 4.41 4.99 8.17
CA LEU A 4 3.18 5.79 8.30
C LEU A 4 3.08 6.93 7.27
N GLY A 5 1.90 7.06 6.68
CA GLY A 5 1.55 8.07 5.69
C GLY A 5 0.90 7.49 4.43
N LYS A 6 0.62 8.38 3.48
CA LYS A 6 0.14 8.00 2.14
C LYS A 6 1.34 7.84 1.21
N TRP A 7 1.30 6.81 0.39
CA TRP A 7 2.33 6.44 -0.57
C TRP A 7 1.71 6.27 -1.95
N SER A 8 2.47 6.58 -2.99
CA SER A 8 2.14 6.27 -4.36
C SER A 8 3.24 5.48 -5.03
N VAL A 9 2.87 4.58 -5.93
CA VAL A 9 3.82 3.77 -6.70
C VAL A 9 3.22 3.45 -8.06
N CYS A 10 4.06 3.50 -9.09
CA CYS A 10 3.66 3.01 -10.41
C CYS A 10 3.83 1.49 -10.43
N VAL A 11 2.74 0.79 -10.73
CA VAL A 11 2.71 -0.67 -10.86
C VAL A 11 2.55 -0.98 -12.34
N ASP A 12 3.44 -1.79 -12.88
CA ASP A 12 3.37 -2.28 -14.27
C ASP A 12 3.41 -3.81 -14.27
N THR A 13 2.25 -4.42 -14.47
CA THR A 13 2.04 -5.87 -14.49
C THR A 13 1.19 -6.24 -15.71
N MET A 14 1.12 -7.54 -16.02
CA MET A 14 0.26 -8.02 -17.11
C MET A 14 -1.24 -7.76 -16.89
N PHE A 15 -1.68 -7.55 -15.64
CA PHE A 15 -3.09 -7.41 -15.27
C PHE A 15 -3.48 -5.96 -14.97
N PHE A 16 -2.52 -5.11 -14.62
CA PHE A 16 -2.72 -3.71 -14.27
C PHE A 16 -1.46 -2.91 -14.57
N SER A 17 -1.62 -1.74 -15.16
CA SER A 17 -0.58 -0.74 -15.34
C SER A 17 -1.13 0.62 -14.93
N GLY A 18 -0.54 1.27 -13.93
CA GLY A 18 -1.02 2.55 -13.41
C GLY A 18 -0.42 2.96 -12.06
N GLU A 19 -0.74 4.19 -11.64
CA GLU A 19 -0.39 4.68 -10.30
C GLU A 19 -1.35 4.09 -9.26
N THR A 20 -0.79 3.49 -8.22
CA THR A 20 -1.52 2.93 -7.07
C THR A 20 -1.16 3.72 -5.82
N PHE A 21 -2.13 3.91 -4.94
CA PHE A 21 -1.95 4.59 -3.67
C PHE A 21 -2.23 3.65 -2.52
N PHE A 22 -1.45 3.74 -1.45
CA PHE A 22 -1.80 3.08 -0.19
C PHE A 22 -1.50 3.99 0.99
N THR A 23 -2.28 3.83 2.05
CA THR A 23 -2.12 4.57 3.31
C THR A 23 -1.81 3.59 4.41
N ILE A 24 -0.75 3.86 5.17
CA ILE A 24 -0.44 3.17 6.42
C ILE A 24 -0.72 4.16 7.56
N LYS A 25 -1.59 3.77 8.48
CA LYS A 25 -2.03 4.60 9.62
C LYS A 25 -1.87 3.87 10.94
N ASP A 26 -1.67 4.63 12.01
CA ASP A 26 -1.76 4.12 13.38
C ASP A 26 -3.25 4.05 13.77
N ASN A 27 -3.70 2.86 14.14
CA ASN A 27 -5.04 2.57 14.61
C ASN A 27 -4.96 2.03 16.05
N ASN A 28 -4.77 2.95 17.01
CA ASN A 28 -4.68 2.65 18.45
C ASN A 28 -3.56 1.66 18.82
N GLY A 29 -2.38 1.78 18.20
CA GLY A 29 -1.25 0.89 18.44
C GLY A 29 -1.23 -0.34 17.52
N GLU A 30 -2.18 -0.44 16.59
CA GLU A 30 -2.17 -1.41 15.49
C GLU A 30 -2.01 -0.72 14.13
N TYR A 31 -1.51 -1.46 13.15
CA TYR A 31 -1.37 -0.97 11.79
C TYR A 31 -2.70 -1.02 11.04
N GLY A 32 -3.20 0.13 10.58
CA GLY A 32 -4.28 0.23 9.61
C GLY A 32 -3.73 0.43 8.19
N TRP A 33 -4.33 -0.24 7.22
CA TRP A 33 -3.95 -0.14 5.81
C TRP A 33 -5.15 0.17 4.94
N GLU A 34 -4.95 1.02 3.94
CA GLU A 34 -5.94 1.32 2.90
C GLU A 34 -5.25 1.25 1.55
N LEU A 35 -5.88 0.60 0.57
CA LEU A 35 -5.40 0.50 -0.80
C LEU A 35 -6.39 1.20 -1.73
N ASP A 36 -5.87 2.06 -2.61
CA ASP A 36 -6.63 2.80 -3.61
C ASP A 36 -5.95 2.60 -4.96
N VAL A 37 -6.63 1.86 -5.84
CA VAL A 37 -6.22 1.62 -7.21
C VAL A 37 -7.24 2.31 -8.12
N PRO A 38 -6.89 3.44 -8.75
CA PRO A 38 -7.82 4.20 -9.58
C PRO A 38 -8.48 3.35 -10.68
N GLY A 39 -9.80 3.34 -10.71
CA GLY A 39 -10.58 2.61 -11.70
C GLY A 39 -10.68 1.10 -11.46
N VAL A 40 -10.22 0.61 -10.31
CA VAL A 40 -10.32 -0.80 -9.91
C VAL A 40 -11.05 -0.90 -8.57
N ASP A 41 -12.12 -1.69 -8.54
CA ASP A 41 -12.76 -2.08 -7.28
C ASP A 41 -11.85 -3.08 -6.56
N VAL A 42 -11.13 -2.59 -5.55
CA VAL A 42 -10.24 -3.42 -4.72
C VAL A 42 -11.10 -4.23 -3.74
N PRO A 43 -10.95 -5.56 -3.68
CA PRO A 43 -11.67 -6.38 -2.70
C PRO A 43 -11.25 -6.01 -1.27
N GLU A 44 -12.03 -6.40 -0.27
CA GLU A 44 -11.62 -6.26 1.12
C GLU A 44 -10.30 -7.04 1.35
N ILE A 45 -9.34 -6.37 2.01
CA ILE A 45 -8.02 -6.91 2.30
C ILE A 45 -7.89 -7.02 3.82
N GLU A 46 -7.74 -8.23 4.31
CA GLU A 46 -7.37 -8.48 5.70
C GLU A 46 -5.85 -8.55 5.80
N ILE A 47 -5.26 -7.87 6.78
CA ILE A 47 -3.80 -7.86 6.98
C ILE A 47 -3.47 -8.34 8.38
N HIS A 48 -2.50 -9.24 8.47
CA HIS A 48 -2.06 -9.87 9.71
C HIS A 48 -0.55 -10.17 9.68
N ASP A 49 -0.04 -10.77 10.76
CA ASP A 49 1.37 -11.18 10.93
C ASP A 49 2.41 -10.07 10.65
N ILE A 50 2.07 -8.85 11.04
CA ILE A 50 2.89 -7.67 10.78
C ILE A 50 4.16 -7.71 11.63
N LYS A 51 5.32 -7.56 10.98
CA LYS A 51 6.63 -7.53 11.65
C LYS A 51 7.48 -6.38 11.11
N GLU A 52 8.10 -5.67 12.04
CA GLU A 52 9.09 -4.62 11.76
C GLU A 52 10.50 -5.21 11.94
N ASP A 53 11.37 -5.01 10.96
CA ASP A 53 12.82 -5.28 11.04
C ASP A 53 13.60 -4.08 10.46
N GLY A 54 14.13 -3.25 11.34
CA GLY A 54 14.77 -1.98 10.95
C GLY A 54 13.79 -1.06 10.22
N ASN A 55 14.09 -0.78 8.95
CA ASN A 55 13.24 0.02 8.06
C ASN A 55 12.34 -0.82 7.14
N THR A 56 12.27 -2.13 7.37
CA THR A 56 11.48 -3.07 6.57
C THR A 56 10.24 -3.53 7.34
N LEU A 57 9.09 -3.42 6.68
CA LEU A 57 7.80 -3.92 7.14
C LEU A 57 7.45 -5.17 6.35
N THR A 58 7.09 -6.23 7.05
CA THR A 58 6.52 -7.43 6.44
C THR A 58 5.12 -7.65 6.99
N ALA A 59 4.22 -8.11 6.13
CA ALA A 59 2.85 -8.42 6.49
C ALA A 59 2.34 -9.55 5.60
N THR A 60 1.34 -10.26 6.10
CA THR A 60 0.57 -11.20 5.30
C THR A 60 -0.81 -10.62 5.09
N ALA A 61 -1.33 -10.74 3.86
CA ALA A 61 -2.66 -10.29 3.50
C ALA A 61 -3.50 -11.44 2.96
N ASN A 62 -4.79 -11.42 3.28
CA ASN A 62 -5.79 -12.27 2.67
C ASN A 62 -6.83 -11.41 1.93
N VAL A 63 -7.35 -11.95 0.84
CA VAL A 63 -8.42 -11.34 0.05
C VAL A 63 -9.44 -12.40 -0.34
N ASP A 64 -10.71 -12.04 -0.42
CA ASP A 64 -11.80 -12.98 -0.73
C ASP A 64 -11.65 -13.66 -2.10
N LEU A 65 -10.97 -13.01 -3.04
CA LEU A 65 -10.70 -13.56 -4.36
C LEU A 65 -9.70 -14.73 -4.35
N LEU A 66 -8.95 -14.91 -3.26
CA LEU A 66 -7.95 -15.97 -3.08
C LEU A 66 -8.16 -16.68 -1.73
N PRO A 67 -9.28 -17.43 -1.56
CA PRO A 67 -9.64 -18.00 -0.27
C PRO A 67 -8.63 -19.04 0.21
N GLY A 68 -8.21 -18.89 1.47
CA GLY A 68 -7.22 -19.77 2.11
C GLY A 68 -5.81 -19.63 1.54
N LYS A 69 -5.49 -18.46 0.96
CA LYS A 69 -4.18 -18.14 0.40
C LYS A 69 -3.64 -16.84 0.94
N ASP A 70 -2.38 -16.91 1.32
CA ASP A 70 -1.63 -15.80 1.88
C ASP A 70 -0.89 -15.03 0.78
N ILE A 71 -1.03 -13.71 0.82
CA ILE A 71 -0.25 -12.77 0.01
C ILE A 71 0.85 -12.21 0.91
N ASP A 72 2.11 -12.49 0.58
CA ASP A 72 3.23 -11.91 1.31
C ASP A 72 3.49 -10.49 0.82
N ILE A 73 3.57 -9.54 1.74
CA ILE A 73 3.94 -8.16 1.48
C ILE A 73 5.25 -7.86 2.21
N THR A 74 6.20 -7.25 1.50
CA THR A 74 7.41 -6.68 2.07
C THR A 74 7.57 -5.27 1.54
N ALA A 75 7.81 -4.30 2.42
CA ALA A 75 8.07 -2.92 2.06
C ALA A 75 9.25 -2.38 2.88
N THR A 76 10.27 -1.86 2.22
CA THR A 76 11.43 -1.23 2.84
C THR A 76 11.35 0.27 2.59
N PHE A 77 11.35 1.05 3.67
CA PHE A 77 11.13 2.51 3.62
C PHE A 77 12.44 3.27 3.80
N GLU A 78 12.63 4.32 3.02
CA GLU A 78 13.76 5.24 3.10
C GLU A 78 13.26 6.68 3.02
N GLU A 79 13.12 7.34 4.17
CA GLU A 79 12.58 8.70 4.29
C GLU A 79 11.23 8.91 3.56
N ASN A 80 11.31 9.33 2.28
CA ASN A 80 10.17 9.64 1.42
C ASN A 80 10.04 8.68 0.23
N THR A 81 10.81 7.59 0.21
CA THR A 81 10.70 6.52 -0.78
C THR A 81 10.45 5.17 -0.13
N PHE A 82 9.99 4.22 -0.93
CA PHE A 82 9.96 2.81 -0.53
C PHE A 82 10.19 1.90 -1.74
N GLU A 83 10.76 0.73 -1.46
CA GLU A 83 10.72 -0.42 -2.36
C GLU A 83 9.86 -1.52 -1.75
N GLY A 84 9.22 -2.33 -2.58
CA GLY A 84 8.37 -3.40 -2.09
C GLY A 84 8.33 -4.64 -2.97
N LEU A 85 7.87 -5.72 -2.37
CA LEU A 85 7.63 -6.99 -3.02
C LEU A 85 6.31 -7.55 -2.52
N ILE A 86 5.40 -7.79 -3.46
CA ILE A 86 4.14 -8.50 -3.20
C ILE A 86 4.26 -9.87 -3.87
N LYS A 87 4.01 -10.95 -3.12
CA LYS A 87 3.94 -12.31 -3.67
C LYS A 87 2.50 -12.78 -3.62
N ILE A 88 1.89 -12.91 -4.78
CA ILE A 88 0.51 -13.36 -4.91
C ILE A 88 0.51 -14.82 -5.40
N PRO A 89 -0.15 -15.75 -4.69
CA PRO A 89 -0.27 -17.13 -5.12
C PRO A 89 -0.85 -17.25 -6.54
N PHE A 90 -0.29 -18.14 -7.35
CA PHE A 90 -0.66 -18.40 -8.75
C PHE A 90 -0.40 -17.26 -9.76
N ILE A 91 -0.30 -16.00 -9.31
CA ILE A 91 -0.02 -14.83 -10.16
C ILE A 91 1.49 -14.57 -10.25
N GLY A 92 2.20 -14.67 -9.13
CA GLY A 92 3.65 -14.48 -9.06
C GLY A 92 4.07 -13.30 -8.18
N LYS A 93 5.22 -12.70 -8.52
CA LYS A 93 5.86 -11.65 -7.72
C LYS A 93 5.75 -10.29 -8.41
N ILE A 94 5.21 -9.30 -7.71
CA ILE A 94 5.14 -7.91 -8.15
C ILE A 94 6.19 -7.12 -7.37
N LYS A 95 7.11 -6.49 -8.10
CA LYS A 95 8.10 -5.58 -7.50
C LYS A 95 7.56 -4.16 -7.57
N LEU A 96 7.50 -3.50 -6.42
CA LEU A 96 7.18 -2.09 -6.28
C LEU A 96 8.51 -1.34 -6.23
N LYS A 97 8.72 -0.41 -7.16
CA LYS A 97 9.96 0.36 -7.27
C LYS A 97 9.66 1.84 -7.29
N ASP A 98 10.61 2.63 -6.79
CA ASP A 98 10.55 4.09 -6.82
C ASP A 98 9.24 4.64 -6.22
N GLY A 99 8.69 3.93 -5.24
CA GLY A 99 7.49 4.36 -4.53
C GLY A 99 7.80 5.61 -3.72
N LYS A 100 6.86 6.54 -3.64
CA LYS A 100 7.07 7.87 -3.05
C LYS A 100 6.02 8.21 -2.02
N LYS A 101 6.42 8.96 -1.00
CA LYS A 101 5.48 9.52 -0.04
C LYS A 101 4.62 10.57 -0.74
N SER A 102 3.32 10.33 -0.76
CA SER A 102 2.34 11.22 -1.39
C SER A 102 1.93 12.29 -0.38
N PHE A 103 2.40 13.52 -0.59
CA PHE A 103 1.90 14.68 0.12
C PHE A 103 0.66 15.19 -0.59
N SER A 104 -0.52 14.84 -0.10
CA SER A 104 -1.74 15.50 -0.56
C SER A 104 -1.72 16.96 -0.08
N PHE A 105 -1.34 17.88 -0.97
CA PHE A 105 -1.63 19.30 -0.78
C PHE A 105 -3.14 19.47 -0.95
N VAL A 106 -3.88 19.48 0.16
CA VAL A 106 -5.27 19.94 0.14
C VAL A 106 -5.21 21.43 -0.20
N PHE A 107 -5.43 21.78 -1.47
CA PHE A 107 -5.86 23.14 -1.82
C PHE A 107 -7.23 23.33 -1.18
N GLN A 108 -7.28 23.90 0.02
CA GLN A 108 -8.51 24.45 0.53
C GLN A 108 -8.87 25.65 -0.37
N TYR A 109 -9.73 25.39 -1.35
CA TYR A 109 -10.38 26.45 -2.10
C TYR A 109 -11.28 27.19 -1.12
N GLN A 110 -10.79 28.30 -0.54
CA GLN A 110 -11.68 29.26 0.09
C GLN A 110 -12.53 29.87 -1.02
N LYS A 111 -13.76 29.38 -1.14
CA LYS A 111 -14.80 30.04 -1.91
C LYS A 111 -15.18 31.30 -1.13
N SER A 112 -14.51 32.41 -1.45
CA SER A 112 -14.95 33.73 -1.05
C SER A 112 -16.29 34.00 -1.75
N GLU A 113 -17.37 33.93 -0.98
CA GLU A 113 -18.66 34.44 -1.39
C GLU A 113 -18.54 35.96 -1.59
N SER A 114 -18.99 36.43 -2.75
CA SER A 114 -19.26 37.83 -3.05
C SER A 114 -20.54 37.92 -3.86
#